data_AF-T1EKU3-F1
#
_entry.id   AF-T1EKU3-F1
#
_cell.length_a   1.000
_cell.length_b   1.000
_cell.length_c   1.000
_cell.angle_alpha   90.00
_cell.angle_beta   90.00
_cell.angle_gamma   90.00
#
_symmetry.space_group_name_H-M   'P 1'
#
loop_
_entity.id
_entity.type
_entity.pdbx_description
1 polymer ?
#
loop_
_entity_poly.entity_id
_entity_poly.type
_entity_poly.pdbx_seq_one_letter_code
_entity_poly.pdbx_strand_id
1 'polypeptide(L)'
;GQKTDQNREGIFIRESLTQNVLDVTRISSRLMLIKLRMDKQVLTVFSAYAPQTGKSEDAKNNFWNTLSDAVRKTPSLEILLICGNLNGHVG
;
A
#
# COMPACT_ATOMS: atom_id res chain seq x y z
N GLY A 1 -28.27 10.96 -5.87
CA GLY A 1 -26.91 11.54 -5.89
C GLY A 1 -25.93 10.42 -6.12
N GLN A 2 -25.03 10.57 -7.08
CA GLN A 2 -24.01 9.55 -7.37
C GLN A 2 -23.17 9.30 -6.12
N LYS A 3 -23.22 8.08 -5.57
CA LYS A 3 -22.17 7.59 -4.68
C LYS A 3 -20.91 7.54 -5.54
N THR A 4 -19.97 8.44 -5.31
CA THR A 4 -18.62 8.25 -5.80
C THR A 4 -18.07 7.08 -4.99
N ASP A 5 -18.01 5.90 -5.60
CA ASP A 5 -17.28 4.76 -5.05
C ASP A 5 -15.80 5.15 -5.02
N GLN A 6 -15.42 5.92 -4.00
CA GLN A 6 -14.03 6.08 -3.63
C GLN A 6 -13.62 4.72 -3.07
N ASN A 7 -13.00 3.89 -3.91
CA ASN A 7 -12.33 2.69 -3.44
C ASN A 7 -11.32 3.13 -2.37
N ARG A 8 -11.65 2.84 -1.11
CA ARG A 8 -10.83 3.12 0.05
C ARG A 8 -10.10 1.83 0.38
N GLU A 9 -8.79 1.87 0.19
CA GLU A 9 -7.91 0.89 0.81
C GLU A 9 -7.96 1.06 2.34
N GLY A 10 -7.82 -0.06 3.05
CA GLY A 10 -7.83 -0.09 4.50
C GLY A 10 -6.95 -1.22 5.00
N ILE A 11 -6.33 -1.01 6.15
CA ILE A 11 -5.49 -1.99 6.80
C ILE A 11 -6.19 -2.39 8.10
N PHE A 12 -6.52 -3.67 8.22
CA PHE A 12 -7.00 -4.24 9.47
C PHE A 12 -5.84 -4.95 10.17
N ILE A 13 -5.66 -4.65 11.46
CA ILE A 13 -4.64 -5.28 12.29
C ILE A 13 -5.30 -5.87 13.54
N ARG A 14 -4.86 -7.06 13.93
CA ARG A 14 -5.29 -7.69 15.19
C ARG A 14 -4.93 -6.78 16.35
N GLU A 15 -5.83 -6.65 17.33
CA GLU A 15 -5.64 -5.79 18.51
C GLU A 15 -4.32 -6.06 19.23
N SER A 16 -3.90 -7.32 19.36
CA SER A 16 -2.63 -7.72 19.99
C SER A 16 -1.38 -7.18 19.29
N LEU A 17 -1.49 -6.71 18.05
CA LEU A 17 -0.39 -6.13 17.27
C LEU A 17 -0.45 -4.59 17.24
N THR A 18 -1.47 -3.96 17.83
CA THR A 18 -1.62 -2.49 17.80
C THR A 18 -0.47 -1.78 18.52
N GLN A 19 0.07 -2.37 19.58
CA GLN A 19 1.23 -1.85 20.32
C GLN A 19 2.52 -1.87 19.48
N ASN A 20 2.55 -2.66 18.39
CA ASN A 20 3.70 -2.80 17.52
C ASN A 20 3.64 -1.81 16.33
N VAL A 21 2.57 -1.04 16.18
CA VAL A 21 2.42 -0.08 15.09
C VAL A 21 3.35 1.10 15.31
N LEU A 22 4.26 1.31 14.37
CA LEU A 22 5.21 2.43 14.38
C LEU A 22 4.71 3.61 13.56
N ASP A 23 4.07 3.34 12.43
CA ASP A 23 3.54 4.36 11.53
C ASP A 23 2.41 3.80 10.66
N VAL A 24 1.45 4.67 10.30
CA VAL A 24 0.41 4.39 9.32
C VAL A 24 0.32 5.59 8.39
N THR A 25 0.75 5.39 7.14
CA THR A 25 0.80 6.46 6.16
C THR A 25 -0.12 6.15 4.98
N ARG A 26 -1.03 7.09 4.67
CA ARG A 26 -1.81 7.06 3.43
C ARG A 26 -1.10 7.90 2.38
N ILE A 27 -0.55 7.24 1.36
CA ILE A 27 0.16 7.91 0.26
C ILE A 27 -0.83 8.43 -0.78
N SER A 28 -1.87 7.66 -1.08
CA SER A 28 -2.94 8.07 -2.00
C SER A 28 -4.25 7.38 -1.66
N SER A 29 -5.29 7.61 -2.47
CA SER A 29 -6.54 6.85 -2.33
C SER A 29 -6.38 5.35 -2.54
N ARG A 30 -5.31 4.92 -3.22
CA ARG A 30 -5.04 3.55 -3.66
C ARG A 30 -3.78 2.93 -3.06
N LEU A 31 -3.06 3.66 -2.22
CA LEU A 31 -1.80 3.19 -1.62
C LEU A 31 -1.73 3.64 -0.17
N MET A 32 -1.67 2.67 0.72
CA MET A 32 -1.42 2.86 2.15
C MET A 32 -0.24 2.00 2.57
N LEU A 33 0.44 2.40 3.64
CA LEU A 33 1.41 1.56 4.30
C LEU A 33 1.20 1.56 5.80
N ILE A 34 1.61 0.47 6.42
CA ILE A 34 1.77 0.34 7.86
C ILE A 34 3.18 -0.15 8.16
N LYS A 35 3.81 0.43 9.18
CA LYS A 35 5.07 -0.06 9.75
C LYS A 35 4.80 -0.74 11.06
N LEU A 36 5.29 -1.97 11.20
CA LEU A 36 5.15 -2.80 12.38
C LEU A 36 6.52 -3.18 12.93
N ARG A 37 6.71 -3.03 14.23
CA ARG A 37 7.86 -3.60 14.93
C ARG A 37 7.66 -5.09 15.15
N MET A 38 8.57 -5.90 14.62
CA MET A 38 8.65 -7.35 14.78
C MET A 38 9.97 -7.69 15.44
N ASP A 39 9.97 -7.88 16.76
CA ASP A 39 11.19 -8.03 17.58
C ASP A 39 12.21 -6.91 17.33
N LYS A 40 13.38 -7.26 16.76
CA LYS A 40 14.46 -6.33 16.40
C LYS A 40 14.33 -5.75 15.00
N GLN A 41 13.30 -6.13 14.26
CA GLN A 41 13.08 -5.81 12.87
C GLN A 41 11.85 -4.89 12.71
N VAL A 42 11.83 -4.10 11.64
CA VAL A 42 10.64 -3.39 11.18
C VAL A 42 10.14 -4.04 9.90
N LEU A 43 8.84 -4.29 9.86
CA LEU A 43 8.08 -4.77 8.71
C LEU A 43 7.27 -3.60 8.15
N THR A 44 7.51 -3.25 6.89
CA THR A 44 6.74 -2.26 6.14
C THR A 44 5.82 -2.99 5.16
N VAL A 45 4.52 -2.85 5.37
CA VAL A 45 3.48 -3.47 4.54
C VAL A 45 2.78 -2.38 3.73
N PHE A 46 2.86 -2.47 2.40
CA PHE A 46 2.02 -1.68 1.50
C PHE A 46 0.71 -2.41 1.20
N SER A 47 -0.41 -1.71 1.32
CA SER A 47 -1.70 -2.09 0.74
C SER A 47 -1.93 -1.25 -0.51
N ALA A 48 -2.05 -1.91 -1.65
CA ALA A 48 -2.05 -1.28 -2.96
C ALA A 48 -3.25 -1.75 -3.80
N TYR A 49 -3.99 -0.78 -4.36
CA TYR A 49 -5.08 -1.01 -5.31
C TYR A 49 -4.71 -0.50 -6.71
N ALA A 50 -4.16 -1.40 -7.52
CA ALA A 50 -3.73 -1.04 -8.86
C ALA A 50 -4.90 -0.52 -9.71
N PRO A 51 -4.62 0.41 -10.62
CA PRO A 51 -5.60 0.87 -11.60
C PRO A 51 -6.10 -0.30 -12.46
N GLN A 52 -7.40 -0.30 -12.76
CA GLN A 52 -8.02 -1.26 -13.68
C GLN A 52 -7.46 -1.08 -15.10
N THR A 53 -7.49 -2.13 -15.92
CA THR A 53 -7.00 -2.13 -17.30
C THR A 53 -7.60 -1.02 -18.17
N GLY A 54 -8.87 -0.65 -17.92
CA GLY A 54 -9.58 0.45 -18.62
C GLY A 54 -9.28 1.87 -18.13
N LYS A 55 -8.34 2.07 -17.19
CA LYS A 55 -7.87 3.42 -16.80
C LYS A 55 -6.84 3.95 -17.79
N SER A 56 -6.70 5.28 -17.87
CA SER A 56 -5.70 5.92 -18.72
C SER A 56 -4.27 5.50 -18.35
N GLU A 57 -3.38 5.46 -19.33
CA GLU A 57 -1.96 5.15 -19.11
C GLU A 57 -1.31 6.12 -18.12
N ASP A 58 -1.66 7.40 -18.15
CA ASP A 58 -1.18 8.37 -17.15
C ASP A 58 -1.58 7.99 -15.72
N ALA A 59 -2.81 7.50 -15.52
CA ALA A 59 -3.27 7.06 -14.20
C ALA A 59 -2.54 5.78 -13.76
N LYS A 60 -2.20 4.88 -14.69
CA LYS A 60 -1.39 3.68 -14.43
C LYS A 60 0.04 4.06 -14.06
N ASN A 61 0.68 4.86 -14.89
CA ASN A 61 2.05 5.32 -14.68
C ASN A 61 2.18 6.10 -13.37
N ASN A 62 1.24 7.00 -13.07
CA ASN A 62 1.25 7.74 -11.82
C ASN A 62 1.18 6.81 -10.60
N PHE A 63 0.36 5.76 -10.65
CA PHE A 63 0.28 4.77 -9.57
C PHE A 63 1.60 4.00 -9.40
N TRP A 64 2.16 3.46 -10.50
CA TRP A 64 3.39 2.67 -10.45
C TRP A 64 4.61 3.51 -10.03
N ASN A 65 4.70 4.76 -10.49
CA ASN A 65 5.73 5.70 -10.07
C ASN A 65 5.61 6.01 -8.56
N THR A 66 4.39 6.29 -8.08
CA THR A 66 4.15 6.55 -6.65
C THR A 66 4.53 5.33 -5.79
N LEU A 67 4.16 4.12 -6.22
CA LEU A 67 4.53 2.89 -5.52
C LEU A 67 6.06 2.69 -5.52
N SER A 68 6.71 2.83 -6.68
CA SER A 68 8.16 2.70 -6.83
C SER A 68 8.90 3.69 -5.93
N ASP A 69 8.48 4.95 -5.87
CA ASP A 69 9.08 5.96 -5.02
C ASP A 69 8.92 5.64 -3.53
N ALA A 70 7.76 5.12 -3.12
CA ALA A 70 7.52 4.72 -1.74
C ALA A 70 8.38 3.50 -1.34
N VAL A 71 8.50 2.53 -2.24
CA VAL A 71 9.38 1.36 -2.06
C VAL A 71 10.84 1.80 -1.93
N ARG A 72 11.33 2.69 -2.80
CA ARG A 72 12.69 3.22 -2.74
C ARG A 72 13.00 4.00 -1.46
N LYS A 73 11.99 4.64 -0.86
CA LYS A 73 12.10 5.36 0.42
C LYS A 73 12.09 4.42 1.63
N THR A 74 11.74 3.15 1.45
CA THR A 74 11.76 2.18 2.54
C THR A 74 13.23 1.86 2.88
N PRO A 75 13.67 2.03 4.15
CA PRO A 75 15.04 1.72 4.53
C PRO A 75 15.38 0.25 4.23
N SER A 76 16.58 0.01 3.71
CA SER A 76 17.04 -1.32 3.25
C SER A 76 17.07 -2.38 4.33
N LEU A 77 17.16 -1.97 5.60
CA LEU A 77 17.11 -2.87 6.74
C LEU A 77 15.69 -3.33 7.05
N GLU A 78 14.63 -2.64 6.59
CA GLU A 78 13.24 -3.03 6.84
C GLU A 78 12.82 -4.19 5.93
N ILE A 79 12.01 -5.11 6.46
CA ILE A 79 11.37 -6.13 5.63
C ILE A 79 10.22 -5.46 4.88
N LEU A 80 10.18 -5.66 3.58
CA LEU A 80 9.17 -5.05 2.72
C LEU A 80 8.17 -6.09 2.20
N LEU A 81 6.88 -5.79 2.37
CA LEU A 81 5.77 -6.57 1.83
C LEU A 81 4.83 -5.65 1.01
N ILE A 82 4.41 -6.10 -0.18
CA ILE A 82 3.39 -5.41 -0.99
C ILE A 82 2.21 -6.37 -1.16
N CYS A 83 1.04 -5.92 -0.72
CA CYS A 83 -0.22 -6.66 -0.76
C CYS A 83 -1.34 -5.82 -1.39
N GLY A 84 -2.49 -6.45 -1.62
CA GLY A 84 -3.69 -5.81 -2.15
C GLY A 84 -4.04 -6.30 -3.55
N ASN A 85 -4.99 -5.62 -4.19
CA ASN A 85 -5.39 -5.97 -5.55
C ASN A 85 -4.48 -5.25 -6.55
N LEU A 86 -3.47 -5.97 -7.03
CA LEU A 86 -2.55 -5.47 -8.05
C LEU A 86 -3.12 -5.54 -9.48
N ASN A 87 -4.33 -6.07 -9.67
CA ASN A 87 -5.01 -6.23 -10.98
C ASN A 87 -4.09 -6.79 -12.09
N GLY A 88 -3.07 -7.56 -11.72
CA GLY A 88 -2.17 -8.22 -12.66
C GLY A 88 -2.87 -9.43 -13.25
N HIS A 89 -3.18 -9.39 -14.55
CA HIS A 89 -3.23 -10.61 -15.34
C HIS A 89 -1.77 -11.08 -15.46
N VAL A 90 -1.36 -12.01 -14.61
CA VAL A 90 -0.16 -12.79 -14.91
C VAL A 90 -0.62 -13.90 -15.84
N GLY A 91 -0.33 -13.70 -17.14
CA GLY A 91 -0.54 -14.62 -18.25
C GLY A 91 0.35 -14.17 -19.40
#